data_AF-A0A0C7G8I7-F1
#
_entry.id   AF-A0A0C7G8I7-F1
#
_cell.length_a   1.000
_cell.length_b   1.000
_cell.length_c   1.000
_cell.angle_alpha   90.00
_cell.angle_beta   90.00
_cell.angle_gamma   90.00
#
_symmetry.space_group_name_H-M   'P 1'
#
loop_
_entity.id
_entity.type
_entity.pdbx_description
1 polymer ?
#
loop_
_entity_poly.entity_id
_entity_poly.type
_entity_poly.pdbx_seq_one_letter_code
_entity_poly.pdbx_strand_id
1 'polypeptide(L)'
;MSCGCSNTDKNDGKQVVDLVRSKEKGDFPLRTPHEIECVNCNKAFTMSKHVDRCPHCSMTYGVTPCSSMDKNNIKAAGINY
;
A
#
# COMPACT_ATOMS: atom_id res chain seq x y z
N MET A 1 12.68 21.31 1.39
CA MET A 1 11.79 20.62 2.34
C MET A 1 11.71 19.16 1.94
N SER A 2 12.46 18.29 2.60
CA SER A 2 12.56 16.87 2.26
C SER A 2 11.52 16.13 3.08
N CYS A 3 10.41 15.70 2.47
CA CYS A 3 9.59 14.64 3.06
C CYS A 3 10.55 13.48 3.33
N GLY A 4 10.80 13.15 4.61
CA GLY A 4 11.82 12.19 5.08
C GLY A 4 11.55 10.73 4.70
N CYS A 5 11.11 10.50 3.47
CA CYS A 5 10.88 9.22 2.83
C CYS A 5 11.94 8.94 1.76
N SER A 6 13.04 9.72 1.70
CA SER A 6 14.10 9.58 0.69
C SER A 6 14.85 8.25 0.75
N ASN A 7 14.83 7.57 1.90
CA ASN A 7 15.47 6.27 2.11
C ASN A 7 14.51 5.08 2.09
N THR A 8 13.21 5.30 1.86
CA THR A 8 12.26 4.18 1.77
C THR A 8 12.29 3.66 0.35
N ASP A 9 12.76 2.43 0.18
CA ASP A 9 12.77 1.79 -1.12
C ASP A 9 11.33 1.57 -1.57
N LYS A 10 10.84 2.45 -2.43
CA LYS A 10 9.46 2.39 -2.97
C LYS A 10 9.23 1.15 -3.83
N ASN A 11 10.28 0.39 -4.14
CA ASN A 11 10.16 -0.91 -4.80
C ASN A 11 9.74 -2.01 -3.83
N ASP A 12 10.06 -1.87 -2.54
CA ASP A 12 9.76 -2.86 -1.52
C ASP A 12 8.45 -2.50 -0.78
N GLY A 13 7.40 -3.28 -1.03
CA GLY A 13 6.10 -3.02 -0.41
C GLY A 13 6.10 -3.15 1.10
N LYS A 14 7.02 -3.93 1.69
CA LYS A 14 7.14 -4.05 3.15
C LYS A 14 7.61 -2.74 3.74
N GLN A 15 8.64 -2.12 3.17
CA GLN A 15 9.10 -0.80 3.59
C GLN A 15 8.03 0.28 3.42
N VAL A 16 7.24 0.22 2.36
CA VAL A 16 6.11 1.15 2.18
C VAL A 16 5.07 0.96 3.29
N VAL A 17 4.64 -0.27 3.56
CA VAL A 17 3.69 -0.57 4.63
C VAL A 17 4.25 -0.17 6.00
N ASP A 18 5.50 -0.52 6.29
CA ASP A 18 6.19 -0.20 7.54
C ASP A 18 6.33 1.30 7.74
N LEU A 19 6.72 2.06 6.71
CA LEU A 19 6.80 3.51 6.77
C LEU A 19 5.44 4.14 7.09
N VAL A 20 4.38 3.66 6.45
CA VAL A 20 3.03 4.20 6.63
C VAL A 20 2.47 3.79 8.00
N ARG A 21 2.75 2.56 8.48
CA ARG A 21 2.45 2.08 9.84
C ARG A 21 3.21 2.86 10.90
N SER A 22 4.50 3.11 10.69
CA SER A 22 5.37 3.93 11.55
C SER A 22 4.89 5.38 11.65
N LYS A 23 4.13 5.86 10.66
CA LYS A 23 3.48 7.18 10.68
C LYS A 23 2.03 7.14 11.16
N GLU A 24 1.56 5.99 11.64
CA GLU A 24 0.17 5.75 12.06
C GLU A 24 -0.87 6.09 10.98
N LYS A 25 -0.44 6.07 9.71
CA LYS A 25 -1.26 6.38 8.54
C LYS A 25 -1.71 5.12 7.80
N GLY A 26 -1.41 3.93 8.32
CA GLY A 26 -1.71 2.66 7.63
C GLY A 26 -3.20 2.43 7.47
N ASP A 27 -3.95 2.64 8.55
CA ASP A 27 -5.40 2.47 8.54
C ASP A 27 -6.15 3.72 8.03
N PHE A 28 -5.43 4.79 7.66
CA PHE A 28 -6.07 5.98 7.14
C PHE A 28 -6.72 5.68 5.77
N PRO A 29 -7.97 6.14 5.57
CA PRO A 29 -8.64 5.98 4.29
C PRO A 29 -7.92 6.81 3.23
N LEU A 30 -7.77 6.20 2.05
CA LEU A 30 -7.35 6.88 0.85
C LEU A 30 -8.40 7.92 0.48
N ARG A 31 -7.91 9.08 0.06
CA ARG A 31 -8.78 10.14 -0.46
C ARG A 31 -9.46 9.73 -1.77
N THR A 32 -8.79 8.85 -2.53
CA THR A 32 -9.30 8.25 -3.76
C THR A 32 -9.15 6.73 -3.66
N PRO A 33 -10.24 5.96 -3.62
CA PRO A 33 -10.15 4.51 -3.68
C PRO A 33 -9.64 4.06 -5.06
N HIS A 34 -8.73 3.10 -5.07
CA HIS A 34 -8.13 2.57 -6.29
C HIS A 34 -8.48 1.09 -6.45
N GLU A 35 -8.99 0.73 -7.62
CA GLU A 35 -9.16 -0.67 -7.98
C GLU A 35 -7.83 -1.24 -8.45
N ILE A 36 -7.37 -2.28 -7.76
CA ILE A 36 -6.14 -2.99 -8.08
C ILE A 36 -6.39 -4.49 -8.19
N GLU A 37 -5.62 -5.12 -9.07
CA GLU A 37 -5.64 -6.56 -9.22
C GLU A 37 -4.57 -7.19 -8.33
N CYS A 38 -4.98 -8.16 -7.52
CA CYS A 38 -4.06 -8.87 -6.67
C CYS A 38 -3.16 -9.78 -7.51
N VAL A 39 -1.86 -9.48 -7.58
CA VAL A 39 -0.86 -10.30 -8.28
C VAL A 39 -0.80 -11.76 -7.84
N ASN A 40 -1.25 -12.07 -6.61
CA ASN A 40 -1.22 -13.44 -6.09
C ASN A 40 -2.47 -14.25 -6.45
N CYS A 41 -3.67 -13.66 -6.33
CA CYS A 41 -4.93 -14.37 -6.59
C CYS A 41 -5.65 -13.94 -7.88
N ASN A 42 -5.09 -13.01 -8.65
CA ASN A 42 -5.67 -12.43 -9.88
C ASN A 42 -7.11 -11.94 -9.70
N LYS A 43 -7.40 -11.37 -8.52
CA LYS A 43 -8.71 -10.78 -8.22
C LYS A 43 -8.59 -9.28 -8.10
N ALA A 44 -9.45 -8.56 -8.78
CA ALA A 44 -9.64 -7.15 -8.57
C ALA A 44 -10.28 -6.90 -7.20
N PHE A 45 -9.74 -5.95 -6.46
CA PHE A 45 -10.32 -5.46 -5.23
C PHE A 45 -10.09 -3.96 -5.10
N THR A 46 -11.00 -3.28 -4.40
CA THR A 46 -10.93 -1.84 -4.21
C THR A 46 -10.12 -1.52 -2.96
N MET A 47 -8.92 -0.99 -3.15
CA MET A 47 -8.09 -0.48 -2.06
C MET A 47 -8.60 0.90 -1.64
N SER A 48 -9.09 0.99 -0.41
CA SER A 48 -9.67 2.23 0.17
C SER A 48 -8.85 2.78 1.34
N LYS A 49 -7.80 2.09 1.77
CA LYS A 49 -6.88 2.50 2.84
C LYS A 49 -5.45 2.53 2.33
N HIS A 50 -4.55 3.24 3.01
CA HIS A 50 -3.13 3.24 2.63
C HIS A 50 -2.48 1.87 2.79
N VAL A 51 -2.95 1.07 3.74
CA VAL A 51 -2.59 -0.34 3.90
C VAL A 51 -3.87 -1.16 3.89
N ASP A 52 -4.01 -2.01 2.88
CA ASP A 52 -5.19 -2.85 2.70
C ASP A 52 -4.75 -4.29 2.42
N ARG A 53 -5.60 -5.26 2.75
CA ARG A 53 -5.27 -6.69 2.61
C ARG A 53 -6.32 -7.39 1.77
N CYS A 54 -5.84 -8.15 0.80
CA CYS A 54 -6.70 -8.94 -0.04
C CYS A 54 -7.43 -10.01 0.82
N PRO A 55 -8.78 -10.03 0.83
CA PRO A 55 -9.54 -10.98 1.66
C PRO A 55 -9.46 -12.42 1.15
N HIS A 56 -8.95 -12.65 -0.06
CA HIS A 56 -8.86 -13.99 -0.67
C HIS A 56 -7.55 -14.70 -0.40
N CYS A 57 -6.44 -13.97 -0.32
CA CYS A 57 -5.12 -14.57 -0.16
C CYS A 57 -4.29 -13.96 0.98
N SER A 58 -4.87 -13.04 1.76
CA SER A 58 -4.18 -12.33 2.85
C SER A 58 -2.95 -11.53 2.38
N MET A 59 -2.91 -11.14 1.10
CA MET A 59 -1.85 -10.32 0.54
C MET A 59 -2.03 -8.86 0.97
N THR A 60 -1.06 -8.33 1.71
CA THR A 60 -1.05 -6.94 2.17
C THR A 60 -0.47 -6.05 1.08
N TYR A 61 -1.16 -4.96 0.79
CA TYR A 61 -0.77 -3.91 -0.14
C TYR A 61 -0.58 -2.61 0.63
N GLY A 62 0.46 -1.86 0.27
CA GLY A 62 0.78 -0.58 0.86
C GLY A 62 1.05 0.47 -0.20
N VAL A 63 0.61 1.69 0.06
CA VAL A 63 0.98 2.87 -0.71
C VAL A 63 1.21 4.06 0.19
N THR A 64 2.26 4.82 -0.08
CA THR A 64 2.55 6.04 0.69
C THR A 64 1.53 7.13 0.36
N PRO A 65 1.15 7.99 1.32
CA PRO A 65 0.16 9.05 1.09
C PRO A 65 0.59 10.10 0.05
N CYS A 66 1.89 10.25 -0.20
CA CYS A 66 2.41 11.12 -1.25
C CYS A 66 2.33 10.51 -2.66
N SER A 67 2.19 9.18 -2.75
CA SER A 67 2.14 8.44 -4.02
C SER A 67 0.82 7.68 -4.19
N SER A 68 -0.12 7.86 -3.25
CA SER A 68 -1.40 7.17 -3.21
C SER A 68 -2.44 7.66 -4.22
N MET A 69 -2.02 8.52 -5.14
CA MET A 69 -2.85 9.04 -6.23
C MET A 69 -2.71 8.18 -7.49
N ASP A 70 -1.63 7.41 -7.59
CA ASP A 70 -1.36 6.51 -8.71
C ASP A 70 -1.39 5.05 -8.22
N LYS A 71 -2.25 4.24 -8.84
CA LYS A 71 -2.34 2.81 -8.54
C LYS A 71 -1.04 2.04 -8.79
N ASN A 72 -0.18 2.52 -9.71
CA ASN A 72 1.13 1.91 -10.01
C ASN A 72 2.11 2.01 -8.82
N ASN A 73 1.87 2.91 -7.88
CA ASN A 73 2.66 3.04 -6.66
C ASN A 73 2.18 2.11 -5.54
N ILE A 74 1.09 1.39 -5.74
CA ILE A 74 0.63 0.38 -4.78
C ILE A 74 1.58 -0.82 -4.87
N LYS A 75 2.22 -1.13 -3.76
CA LYS A 75 3.21 -2.19 -3.66
C LYS A 75 2.70 -3.29 -2.76
N ALA A 76 2.89 -4.53 -3.20
CA ALA A 76 2.62 -5.69 -2.38
C ALA A 76 3.71 -5.86 -1.31
N ALA A 77 3.32 -5.86 -0.04
CA ALA A 77 4.23 -6.16 1.06
C ALA A 77 4.42 -7.67 1.27
N GLY A 78 3.41 -8.46 0.91
CA GLY A 78 3.44 -9.91 1.00
C GLY A 78 2.20 -10.49 1.67
N ILE A 79 2.11 -11.81 1.67
CA ILE A 79 1.01 -12.55 2.30
C ILE A 79 1.24 -12.58 3.82
N ASN A 80 0.22 -12.22 4.60
CA ASN A 80 0.28 -12.13 6.07
C ASN A 80 1.37 -11.18 6.60
N TYR A 81 1.51 -10.00 5.97
CA TYR A 81 2.43 -8.93 6.41
C TYR A 81 1.72 -7.80 7.18
#